data_AF-A0A6C0UTM7-F1
#
_entry.id   AF-A0A6C0UTM7-F1
#
_cell.length_a   1.000
_cell.length_b   1.000
_cell.length_c   1.000
_cell.angle_alpha   90.00
_cell.angle_beta   90.00
_cell.angle_gamma   90.00
#
_symmetry.space_group_name_H-M   'P 1'
#
loop_
_entity.id
_entity.type
_entity.pdbx_description
1 polymer ?
#
loop_
_entity_poly.entity_id
_entity_poly.type
_entity_poly.pdbx_seq_one_letter_code
_entity_poly.pdbx_strand_id
1 'polypeptide(L)'
;MLEIPGWIPFQRLAALLALLAAAVALAVVDRPSRLSAALRRRFLFGLPLGTLASAGGVLLVYLVVQDGWSSWYRPVVIPFRAWSYVYPSGMLTAAFAHSSPGHLVGNLVGTLTLAPVAEYAWSHYPTRRGSTSFGSARENPYVRSLVVFPAVVFGVGLLTAVFALGPVVGFSGVVFAFAGFALVFRPLATVLAFVSGRVVSLFYNAMLSPEVVSSARPVFSTPWWSQIAIQGHAIGFLFGVLLGAWLSHRRGGSNPPALRSFAGVLLFAVSESLWAVYWYRGGETYVLFRAVGFALVVALATIVALTVAASDKPLRAYAPDNSLFSARRWQAGLAVLLVVVAALSGPAMLYNTFTASGDDLPGESVTVRDYEVTYAEDVPNGLTAVFDVELFGESTTTNTSGVIVKSERRGIWTTAVSTSRLAFDGESAVRVGGLGWRDRVTAVRDGYVVTGAGVAYRVFLVADGEARLAYETGPVRAEPVVARRNVSVVPTPTGYDVQVSSDSGTVRGPMPTENTTTTLDGVRFVRENSLVFAESRGTKVRIARQETYN
;
A
#
# COMPACT_ATOMS: atom_id res chain seq x y z
N MET A 1 -11.13 17.82 -43.51
CA MET A 1 -10.41 17.41 -42.29
C MET A 1 -9.45 16.30 -42.70
N LEU A 2 -8.14 16.47 -42.49
CA LEU A 2 -7.17 15.40 -42.75
C LEU A 2 -7.34 14.35 -41.65
N GLU A 3 -7.78 13.14 -42.01
CA GLU A 3 -7.71 11.98 -41.12
C GLU A 3 -6.24 11.60 -40.95
N ILE A 4 -5.65 12.06 -39.85
CA ILE A 4 -4.30 11.67 -39.48
C ILE A 4 -4.37 10.25 -38.91
N PRO A 5 -3.61 9.29 -39.45
CA PRO A 5 -3.62 7.93 -38.95
C PRO A 5 -3.23 7.85 -37.47
N GLY A 6 -4.02 7.13 -36.66
CA GLY A 6 -3.85 7.03 -35.20
C GLY A 6 -2.55 6.39 -34.70
N TRP A 7 -1.72 5.85 -35.60
CA TRP A 7 -0.39 5.32 -35.28
C TRP A 7 0.71 6.40 -35.25
N ILE A 8 0.45 7.60 -35.76
CA ILE A 8 1.39 8.72 -35.66
C ILE A 8 1.32 9.28 -34.23
N PRO A 9 2.42 9.30 -33.46
CA PRO A 9 2.41 9.68 -32.04
C PRO A 9 2.37 11.21 -31.86
N PHE A 10 1.50 11.91 -32.60
CA PHE A 10 1.48 13.38 -32.68
C PHE A 10 1.31 14.04 -31.30
N GLN A 11 0.42 13.51 -30.46
CA GLN A 11 0.22 14.03 -29.10
C GLN A 11 1.46 13.85 -28.21
N ARG A 12 2.17 12.72 -28.34
CA ARG A 12 3.43 12.45 -27.62
C ARG A 12 4.55 13.37 -28.10
N LEU A 13 4.68 13.53 -29.42
CA LEU A 13 5.61 14.46 -30.06
C LEU A 13 5.31 15.90 -29.62
N ALA A 14 4.06 16.32 -29.58
CA ALA A 14 3.65 17.64 -29.12
C ALA A 14 4.00 17.88 -27.65
N ALA A 15 3.73 16.91 -26.77
CA ALA A 15 4.11 17.00 -25.36
C ALA A 15 5.63 17.10 -25.16
N LEU A 16 6.40 16.29 -25.89
CA LEU A 16 7.86 16.34 -25.90
C LEU A 16 8.38 17.70 -26.42
N LEU A 17 7.87 18.16 -27.57
CA LEU A 17 8.26 19.42 -28.17
C LEU A 17 7.91 20.61 -27.28
N ALA A 18 6.77 20.59 -26.59
CA ALA A 18 6.39 21.64 -25.64
C ALA A 18 7.38 21.73 -24.47
N LEU A 19 7.77 20.60 -23.88
CA LEU A 19 8.78 20.56 -22.82
C LEU A 19 10.16 21.00 -23.33
N LEU A 20 10.57 20.55 -24.51
CA LEU A 20 11.84 20.95 -25.13
C LEU A 20 11.86 22.44 -25.44
N ALA A 21 10.80 22.99 -26.02
CA ALA A 21 10.68 24.41 -26.31
C ALA A 21 10.74 25.26 -25.03
N ALA A 22 10.03 24.84 -23.96
CA ALA A 22 10.12 25.50 -22.66
C ALA A 22 11.53 25.43 -22.07
N ALA A 23 12.18 24.27 -22.11
CA ALA A 23 13.54 24.09 -21.60
C ALA A 23 14.56 24.95 -22.38
N VAL A 24 14.46 25.02 -23.70
CA VAL A 24 15.31 25.86 -24.55
C VAL A 24 15.06 27.34 -24.28
N ALA A 25 13.79 27.77 -24.23
CA ALA A 25 13.44 29.16 -23.94
C ALA A 25 14.00 29.62 -22.58
N LEU A 26 13.86 28.79 -21.54
CA LEU A 26 14.41 29.05 -20.21
C LEU A 26 15.95 29.04 -20.22
N ALA A 27 16.59 28.11 -20.93
CA ALA A 27 18.05 28.08 -21.05
C ALA A 27 18.60 29.34 -21.74
N VAL A 28 17.90 29.86 -22.76
CA VAL A 28 18.28 31.10 -23.45
C VAL A 28 18.16 32.31 -22.51
N VAL A 29 17.12 32.37 -21.66
CA VAL A 29 16.89 33.47 -20.73
C VAL A 29 17.84 33.43 -19.51
N ASP A 30 18.05 32.26 -18.89
CA ASP A 30 18.64 32.17 -17.54
C ASP A 30 20.15 31.86 -17.46
N ARG A 31 20.89 31.85 -18.57
CA ARG A 31 22.34 31.52 -18.63
C ARG A 31 22.68 30.19 -17.89
N PRO A 32 22.64 29.04 -18.58
CA PRO A 32 22.73 27.69 -17.98
C PRO A 32 24.05 27.43 -17.23
N SER A 33 25.09 28.22 -17.48
CA SER A 33 26.36 28.18 -16.75
C SER A 33 26.22 28.49 -15.25
N ARG A 34 25.23 29.29 -14.84
CA ARG A 34 24.97 29.60 -13.42
C ARG A 34 24.36 28.43 -12.68
N LEU A 35 23.39 27.75 -13.30
CA LEU A 35 22.75 26.56 -12.75
C LEU A 35 23.74 25.39 -12.67
N SER A 36 24.48 25.13 -13.75
CA SER A 36 25.46 24.05 -13.77
C SER A 36 26.59 24.29 -12.76
N ALA A 37 27.07 25.53 -12.62
CA ALA A 37 28.02 25.89 -11.57
C ALA A 37 27.42 25.70 -10.17
N ALA A 38 26.14 26.05 -9.96
CA ALA A 38 25.47 25.84 -8.67
C ALA A 38 25.37 24.35 -8.31
N LEU A 39 24.94 23.50 -9.25
CA LEU A 39 24.85 22.05 -9.04
C LEU A 39 26.23 21.42 -8.77
N ARG A 40 27.25 21.80 -9.56
CA ARG A 40 28.62 21.29 -9.41
C ARG A 40 29.31 21.69 -8.10
N ARG A 41 28.77 22.67 -7.35
CA ARG A 41 29.28 23.00 -6.00
C ARG A 41 29.03 21.87 -4.99
N ARG A 42 28.04 21.01 -5.22
CA ARG A 42 27.63 19.96 -4.27
C ARG A 42 27.61 18.57 -4.90
N PHE A 43 27.38 18.48 -6.20
CA PHE A 43 27.31 17.22 -6.93
C PHE A 43 28.54 16.96 -7.79
N LEU A 44 28.96 15.69 -7.82
CA LEU A 44 29.90 15.19 -8.81
C LEU A 44 29.26 15.30 -10.20
N PHE A 45 29.96 15.92 -11.13
CA PHE A 45 29.49 16.19 -12.50
C PHE A 45 28.21 17.05 -12.59
N GLY A 46 27.70 17.57 -11.47
CA GLY A 46 26.40 18.22 -11.40
C GLY A 46 25.21 17.25 -11.29
N LEU A 47 25.46 15.96 -11.03
CA LEU A 47 24.46 14.90 -11.02
C LEU A 47 24.22 14.32 -9.60
N PRO A 48 22.96 14.02 -9.22
CA PRO A 48 22.62 13.36 -7.95
C PRO A 48 22.86 11.84 -8.04
N LEU A 49 24.15 11.44 -8.08
CA LEU A 49 24.56 10.06 -8.35
C LEU A 49 24.04 9.05 -7.33
N GLY A 50 23.98 9.42 -6.05
CA GLY A 50 23.42 8.59 -4.99
C GLY A 50 21.92 8.37 -5.15
N THR A 51 21.17 9.41 -5.54
CA THR A 51 19.75 9.30 -5.90
C THR A 51 19.55 8.30 -7.04
N LEU A 52 20.34 8.42 -8.12
CA LEU A 52 20.24 7.53 -9.28
C LEU A 52 20.58 6.08 -8.89
N ALA A 53 21.62 5.87 -8.08
CA ALA A 53 21.98 4.55 -7.59
C ALA A 53 20.86 3.93 -6.71
N SER A 54 20.28 4.71 -5.80
CA SER A 54 19.16 4.26 -4.96
C SER A 54 17.90 3.93 -5.78
N ALA A 55 17.52 4.79 -6.73
CA ALA A 55 16.38 4.55 -7.62
C ALA A 55 16.60 3.31 -8.49
N GLY A 56 17.81 3.13 -9.02
CA GLY A 56 18.19 1.93 -9.78
C GLY A 56 18.10 0.65 -8.93
N GLY A 57 18.58 0.69 -7.69
CA GLY A 57 18.47 -0.44 -6.75
C GLY A 57 17.01 -0.85 -6.49
N VAL A 58 16.12 0.13 -6.25
CA VAL A 58 14.68 -0.12 -6.07
C VAL A 58 14.05 -0.74 -7.32
N LEU A 59 14.37 -0.22 -8.50
CA LEU A 59 13.90 -0.76 -9.77
C LEU A 59 14.37 -2.21 -9.98
N LEU A 60 15.63 -2.53 -9.64
CA LEU A 60 16.17 -3.88 -9.74
C LEU A 60 15.45 -4.87 -8.81
N VAL A 61 15.09 -4.47 -7.59
CA VAL A 61 14.28 -5.32 -6.69
C VAL A 61 12.94 -5.64 -7.35
N TYR A 62 12.26 -4.66 -7.93
CA TYR A 62 10.99 -4.92 -8.61
C TYR A 62 11.13 -5.86 -9.80
N LEU A 63 12.11 -5.60 -10.68
CA LEU A 63 12.29 -6.37 -11.90
C LEU A 63 12.75 -7.80 -11.63
N VAL A 64 13.69 -7.99 -10.69
CA VAL A 64 14.37 -9.27 -10.46
C VAL A 64 13.76 -10.02 -9.29
N VAL A 65 13.69 -9.41 -8.10
CA VAL A 65 13.25 -10.08 -6.87
C VAL A 65 11.75 -10.39 -6.91
N GLN A 66 10.95 -9.48 -7.46
CA GLN A 66 9.49 -9.64 -7.57
C GLN A 66 9.01 -10.19 -8.91
N ASP A 67 9.94 -10.60 -9.80
CA ASP A 67 9.65 -11.10 -11.15
C ASP A 67 8.89 -10.07 -12.02
N GLY A 68 9.15 -8.77 -11.80
CA GLY A 68 8.58 -7.70 -12.61
C GLY A 68 9.10 -7.69 -14.05
N TRP A 69 10.26 -8.30 -14.32
CA TRP A 69 10.81 -8.45 -15.67
C TRP A 69 9.92 -9.32 -16.55
N SER A 70 9.50 -10.48 -16.04
CA SER A 70 8.62 -11.41 -16.77
C SER A 70 7.15 -11.04 -16.66
N SER A 71 6.75 -10.38 -15.57
CA SER A 71 5.36 -10.11 -15.22
C SER A 71 5.17 -8.72 -14.62
N TRP A 72 5.42 -7.68 -15.42
CA TRP A 72 5.36 -6.27 -14.99
C TRP A 72 4.10 -5.92 -14.19
N TYR A 73 2.91 -6.27 -14.67
CA TYR A 73 1.65 -5.93 -13.98
C TYR A 73 1.23 -6.91 -12.87
N ARG A 74 2.02 -7.96 -12.61
CA ARG A 74 1.66 -9.08 -11.73
C ARG A 74 2.85 -9.53 -10.86
N PRO A 75 3.48 -8.60 -10.10
CA PRO A 75 4.62 -8.92 -9.25
C PRO A 75 4.22 -9.88 -8.12
N VAL A 76 5.20 -10.60 -7.59
CA VAL A 76 5.04 -11.34 -6.32
C VAL A 76 5.16 -10.35 -5.16
N VAL A 77 4.20 -10.35 -4.24
CA VAL A 77 4.12 -9.32 -3.17
C VAL A 77 4.07 -9.93 -1.77
N ILE A 78 3.26 -10.98 -1.56
CA ILE A 78 3.06 -11.61 -0.26
C ILE A 78 4.39 -11.93 0.46
N PRO A 79 5.37 -12.66 -0.12
CA PRO A 79 6.63 -12.96 0.57
C PRO A 79 7.57 -11.78 0.83
N PHE A 80 7.27 -10.59 0.30
CA PHE A 80 8.14 -9.41 0.38
C PHE A 80 7.49 -8.27 1.16
N ARG A 81 6.53 -8.58 2.05
CA ARG A 81 6.03 -7.65 3.07
C ARG A 81 6.76 -7.90 4.39
N ALA A 82 6.81 -6.85 5.22
CA ALA A 82 7.34 -6.91 6.59
C ALA A 82 6.31 -7.56 7.53
N TRP A 83 6.12 -8.87 7.43
CA TRP A 83 5.11 -9.59 8.22
C TRP A 83 5.48 -9.74 9.69
N SER A 84 6.71 -10.19 9.96
CA SER A 84 7.16 -10.53 11.30
C SER A 84 8.69 -10.55 11.38
N TYR A 85 9.22 -10.30 12.58
CA TYR A 85 10.64 -10.43 12.91
C TYR A 85 11.14 -11.87 12.79
N VAL A 86 10.26 -12.87 12.87
CA VAL A 86 10.62 -14.28 12.61
C VAL A 86 10.89 -14.57 11.13
N TYR A 87 10.59 -13.61 10.24
CA TYR A 87 10.85 -13.69 8.81
C TYR A 87 11.75 -12.54 8.33
N PRO A 88 13.07 -12.59 8.63
CA PRO A 88 14.01 -11.50 8.33
C PRO A 88 14.09 -11.13 6.85
N SER A 89 13.90 -12.10 5.95
CA SER A 89 13.96 -11.83 4.51
C SER A 89 12.83 -10.89 4.04
N GLY A 90 11.64 -10.99 4.63
CA GLY A 90 10.55 -10.02 4.41
C GLY A 90 10.92 -8.65 4.95
N MET A 91 11.44 -8.58 6.18
CA MET A 91 11.90 -7.32 6.81
C MET A 91 12.98 -6.60 5.97
N LEU A 92 13.93 -7.34 5.41
CA LEU A 92 15.01 -6.78 4.59
C LEU A 92 14.53 -6.24 3.24
N THR A 93 13.49 -6.83 2.65
CA THR A 93 13.06 -6.53 1.28
C THR A 93 11.82 -5.62 1.21
N ALA A 94 11.03 -5.54 2.27
CA ALA A 94 9.75 -4.85 2.31
C ALA A 94 9.79 -3.40 1.83
N ALA A 95 10.77 -2.64 2.31
CA ALA A 95 10.91 -1.24 1.93
C ALA A 95 11.32 -1.06 0.45
N PHE A 96 11.77 -2.10 -0.24
CA PHE A 96 12.25 -2.01 -1.63
C PHE A 96 11.32 -2.72 -2.63
N ALA A 97 10.43 -3.59 -2.13
CA ALA A 97 9.39 -4.25 -2.92
C ALA A 97 8.16 -3.36 -3.12
N HIS A 98 7.36 -3.63 -4.17
CA HIS A 98 6.19 -2.85 -4.54
C HIS A 98 5.00 -3.74 -4.95
N SER A 99 3.78 -3.31 -4.65
CA SER A 99 2.56 -4.06 -4.93
C SER A 99 2.09 -3.99 -6.38
N SER A 100 2.52 -2.99 -7.14
CA SER A 100 2.12 -2.77 -8.53
C SER A 100 3.11 -1.84 -9.25
N PRO A 101 3.07 -1.76 -10.60
CA PRO A 101 3.84 -0.78 -11.35
C PRO A 101 3.55 0.66 -10.95
N GLY A 102 2.28 0.99 -10.72
CA GLY A 102 1.89 2.34 -10.28
C GLY A 102 2.50 2.70 -8.93
N HIS A 103 2.56 1.74 -8.01
CA HIS A 103 3.21 1.93 -6.71
C HIS A 103 4.74 2.14 -6.87
N LEU A 104 5.41 1.34 -7.70
CA LEU A 104 6.83 1.53 -8.01
C LEU A 104 7.10 2.90 -8.64
N VAL A 105 6.38 3.23 -9.72
CA VAL A 105 6.57 4.48 -10.46
C VAL A 105 6.32 5.68 -9.56
N GLY A 106 5.28 5.65 -8.72
CA GLY A 106 5.03 6.71 -7.75
C GLY A 106 6.22 6.95 -6.81
N ASN A 107 6.80 5.88 -6.25
CA ASN A 107 7.97 5.98 -5.38
C ASN A 107 9.24 6.40 -6.13
N LEU A 108 9.43 5.97 -7.39
CA LEU A 108 10.54 6.41 -8.23
C LEU A 108 10.42 7.90 -8.57
N VAL A 109 9.23 8.40 -8.92
CA VAL A 109 8.98 9.83 -9.17
C VAL A 109 9.23 10.65 -7.89
N GLY A 110 8.71 10.20 -6.75
CA GLY A 110 8.97 10.84 -5.46
C GLY A 110 10.47 10.87 -5.13
N THR A 111 11.18 9.77 -5.36
CA THR A 111 12.63 9.68 -5.17
C THR A 111 13.39 10.64 -6.09
N LEU A 112 13.11 10.61 -7.39
CA LEU A 112 13.80 11.42 -8.40
C LEU A 112 13.53 12.92 -8.27
N THR A 113 12.51 13.32 -7.52
CA THR A 113 12.20 14.73 -7.25
C THR A 113 12.71 15.19 -5.89
N LEU A 114 12.49 14.42 -4.82
CA LEU A 114 12.83 14.81 -3.45
C LEU A 114 14.27 14.46 -3.05
N ALA A 115 14.76 13.27 -3.43
CA ALA A 115 16.08 12.81 -3.04
C ALA A 115 17.22 13.70 -3.55
N PRO A 116 17.16 14.31 -4.76
CA PRO A 116 18.19 15.28 -5.18
C PRO A 116 18.28 16.48 -4.25
N VAL A 117 17.18 16.96 -3.67
CA VAL A 117 17.23 18.08 -2.70
C VAL A 117 17.94 17.64 -1.42
N ALA A 118 17.63 16.43 -0.93
CA ALA A 118 18.29 15.84 0.23
C ALA A 118 19.79 15.57 -0.04
N GLU A 119 20.12 15.01 -1.19
CA GLU A 119 21.50 14.73 -1.61
C GLU A 119 22.32 16.01 -1.81
N TYR A 120 21.70 17.06 -2.35
CA TYR A 120 22.34 18.37 -2.51
C TYR A 120 22.65 18.99 -1.13
N ALA A 121 21.72 18.85 -0.18
CA ALA A 121 21.95 19.24 1.21
C ALA A 121 23.04 18.38 1.88
N TRP A 122 23.10 17.07 1.59
CA TRP A 122 24.16 16.17 2.05
C TRP A 122 25.55 16.54 1.48
N SER A 123 25.64 16.88 0.20
CA SER A 123 26.86 17.23 -0.56
C SER A 123 27.82 16.04 -0.78
N HIS A 124 28.22 15.82 -2.03
CA HIS A 124 29.27 14.85 -2.37
C HIS A 124 30.62 15.35 -1.86
N TYR A 125 30.87 16.65 -1.90
CA TYR A 125 32.10 17.24 -1.36
C TYR A 125 32.00 17.46 0.15
N PRO A 126 33.11 17.32 0.89
CA PRO A 126 33.13 17.58 2.31
C PRO A 126 32.93 19.08 2.58
N THR A 127 32.16 19.41 3.62
CA THR A 127 31.70 20.79 3.89
C THR A 127 32.27 21.37 5.18
N ARG A 128 33.08 20.60 5.92
CA ARG A 128 33.68 21.05 7.18
C ARG A 128 34.90 21.91 6.88
N ARG A 129 35.10 22.96 7.67
CA ARG A 129 36.31 23.79 7.56
C ARG A 129 37.55 22.92 7.77
N GLY A 130 38.54 23.04 6.89
CA GLY A 130 39.77 22.24 6.92
C GLY A 130 39.68 20.84 6.28
N SER A 131 38.52 20.42 5.76
CA SER A 131 38.41 19.17 5.01
C SER A 131 38.86 19.34 3.55
N THR A 132 39.49 18.31 2.99
CA THR A 132 39.93 18.28 1.59
C THR A 132 39.30 17.09 0.89
N SER A 133 38.92 17.26 -0.38
CA SER A 133 38.40 16.14 -1.15
C SER A 133 39.50 15.08 -1.31
N PHE A 134 39.13 13.81 -1.25
CA PHE A 134 40.05 12.66 -1.36
C PHE A 134 41.04 12.48 -0.20
N GLY A 135 40.98 13.28 0.87
CA GLY A 135 41.86 13.11 2.05
C GLY A 135 41.60 11.83 2.86
N SER A 136 40.42 11.22 2.72
CA SER A 136 40.06 9.92 3.29
C SER A 136 38.88 9.31 2.54
N ALA A 137 38.55 8.04 2.80
CA ALA A 137 37.34 7.41 2.24
C ALA A 137 36.05 8.20 2.59
N ARG A 138 35.96 8.79 3.79
CA ARG A 138 34.78 9.58 4.22
C ARG A 138 34.69 10.96 3.55
N GLU A 139 35.78 11.44 2.97
CA GLU A 139 35.90 12.72 2.28
C GLU A 139 36.04 12.55 0.76
N ASN A 140 36.07 11.30 0.27
CA ASN A 140 36.05 10.98 -1.15
C ASN A 140 34.63 11.19 -1.70
N PRO A 141 34.44 12.08 -2.69
CA PRO A 141 33.12 12.37 -3.25
C PRO A 141 32.40 11.16 -3.86
N TYR A 142 33.14 10.21 -4.44
CA TYR A 142 32.56 8.98 -5.01
C TYR A 142 32.02 8.08 -3.91
N VAL A 143 32.78 7.88 -2.84
CA VAL A 143 32.33 7.08 -1.68
C VAL A 143 31.13 7.74 -1.01
N ARG A 144 31.16 9.07 -0.82
CA ARG A 144 30.06 9.82 -0.20
C ARG A 144 28.75 9.74 -1.00
N SER A 145 28.83 9.67 -2.33
CA SER A 145 27.67 9.65 -3.23
C SER A 145 27.19 8.25 -3.59
N LEU A 146 28.09 7.33 -3.97
CA LEU A 146 27.72 6.00 -4.46
C LEU A 146 27.69 4.92 -3.38
N VAL A 147 28.26 5.18 -2.20
CA VAL A 147 28.29 4.20 -1.09
C VAL A 147 27.53 4.72 0.11
N VAL A 148 27.95 5.85 0.70
CA VAL A 148 27.39 6.34 1.97
C VAL A 148 25.93 6.76 1.79
N PHE A 149 25.60 7.52 0.75
CA PHE A 149 24.21 7.97 0.54
C PHE A 149 23.27 6.77 0.31
N PRO A 150 23.52 5.85 -0.66
CA PRO A 150 22.73 4.63 -0.81
C PRO A 150 22.67 3.75 0.44
N ALA A 151 23.76 3.64 1.21
CA ALA A 151 23.76 2.88 2.46
C ALA A 151 22.84 3.50 3.53
N VAL A 152 22.81 4.83 3.65
CA VAL A 152 21.86 5.53 4.53
C VAL A 152 20.43 5.34 4.06
N VAL A 153 20.18 5.44 2.75
CA VAL A 153 18.87 5.16 2.14
C VAL A 153 18.41 3.74 2.47
N PHE A 154 19.30 2.75 2.32
CA PHE A 154 19.03 1.37 2.68
C PHE A 154 18.73 1.21 4.17
N GLY A 155 19.54 1.83 5.04
CA GLY A 155 19.36 1.80 6.49
C GLY A 155 18.03 2.43 6.93
N VAL A 156 17.63 3.56 6.33
CA VAL A 156 16.32 4.17 6.57
C VAL A 156 15.19 3.25 6.11
N GLY A 157 15.32 2.62 4.94
CA GLY A 157 14.35 1.62 4.47
C GLY A 157 14.18 0.46 5.45
N LEU A 158 15.29 -0.09 5.94
CA LEU A 158 15.27 -1.15 6.95
C LEU A 158 14.60 -0.69 8.25
N LEU A 159 14.95 0.49 8.76
CA LEU A 159 14.34 1.04 9.97
C LEU A 159 12.83 1.25 9.78
N THR A 160 12.39 1.76 8.62
CA THR A 160 10.96 1.90 8.35
C THR A 160 10.27 0.53 8.29
N ALA A 161 10.86 -0.49 7.64
CA ALA A 161 10.27 -1.82 7.61
C ALA A 161 10.15 -2.45 9.02
N VAL A 162 11.17 -2.26 9.86
CA VAL A 162 11.19 -2.79 11.24
C VAL A 162 10.15 -2.10 12.12
N PHE A 163 10.00 -0.78 12.02
CA PHE A 163 9.14 0.01 12.92
C PHE A 163 7.75 0.33 12.36
N ALA A 164 7.45 -0.04 11.12
CA ALA A 164 6.13 0.14 10.57
C ALA A 164 5.14 -0.90 11.10
N LEU A 165 3.91 -0.45 11.34
CA LEU A 165 2.79 -1.27 11.78
C LEU A 165 2.19 -1.98 10.57
N GLY A 166 1.99 -3.28 10.68
CA GLY A 166 1.36 -4.06 9.62
C GLY A 166 2.36 -4.64 8.61
N PRO A 167 1.86 -5.52 7.73
CA PRO A 167 2.65 -6.12 6.66
C PRO A 167 2.91 -5.11 5.53
N VAL A 168 3.79 -4.14 5.82
CA VAL A 168 4.13 -3.03 4.94
C VAL A 168 4.99 -3.50 3.77
N VAL A 169 4.79 -2.86 2.62
CA VAL A 169 5.59 -3.01 1.41
C VAL A 169 5.65 -1.66 0.72
N GLY A 170 6.80 -1.27 0.20
CA GLY A 170 6.98 -0.03 -0.54
C GLY A 170 8.08 0.88 -0.01
N PHE A 171 8.67 1.64 -0.93
CA PHE A 171 9.77 2.58 -0.66
C PHE A 171 9.31 3.97 -0.17
N SER A 172 8.00 4.17 -0.04
CA SER A 172 7.42 5.47 0.33
C SER A 172 7.93 5.99 1.68
N GLY A 173 8.20 5.13 2.67
CA GLY A 173 8.82 5.57 3.92
C GLY A 173 10.15 6.30 3.73
N VAL A 174 10.97 5.82 2.80
CA VAL A 174 12.25 6.44 2.43
C VAL A 174 12.04 7.72 1.62
N VAL A 175 11.01 7.77 0.77
CA VAL A 175 10.60 9.00 0.07
C VAL A 175 10.23 10.10 1.07
N PHE A 176 9.47 9.77 2.11
CA PHE A 176 9.14 10.69 3.19
C PHE A 176 10.37 11.10 4.00
N ALA A 177 11.36 10.20 4.20
CA ALA A 177 12.63 10.56 4.81
C ALA A 177 13.42 11.57 3.96
N PHE A 178 13.42 11.44 2.63
CA PHE A 178 14.01 12.47 1.76
C PHE A 178 13.32 13.82 1.95
N ALA A 179 11.99 13.85 1.98
CA ALA A 179 11.25 15.08 2.23
C ALA A 179 11.56 15.68 3.60
N GLY A 180 11.49 14.89 4.67
CA GLY A 180 11.79 15.32 6.04
C GLY A 180 13.20 15.89 6.16
N PHE A 181 14.20 15.20 5.61
CA PHE A 181 15.58 15.67 5.59
C PHE A 181 15.73 16.96 4.78
N ALA A 182 15.18 17.01 3.58
CA ALA A 182 15.29 18.16 2.70
C ALA A 182 14.60 19.41 3.27
N LEU A 183 13.43 19.26 3.91
CA LEU A 183 12.69 20.33 4.56
C LEU A 183 13.49 21.02 5.68
N VAL A 184 14.39 20.31 6.37
CA VAL A 184 15.27 20.93 7.38
C VAL A 184 16.23 21.95 6.76
N PHE A 185 16.72 21.71 5.54
CA PHE A 185 17.73 22.56 4.90
C PHE A 185 17.15 23.56 3.88
N ARG A 186 16.09 23.14 3.17
CA ARG A 186 15.58 23.81 1.97
C ARG A 186 14.04 23.73 1.85
N PRO A 187 13.25 24.25 2.82
CA PRO A 187 11.79 24.08 2.82
C PRO A 187 11.10 24.40 1.49
N LEU A 188 11.43 25.56 0.90
CA LEU A 188 10.84 25.99 -0.37
C LEU A 188 11.24 25.09 -1.55
N ALA A 189 12.52 24.73 -1.66
CA ALA A 189 12.97 23.87 -2.75
C ALA A 189 12.35 22.47 -2.64
N THR A 190 12.14 21.96 -1.43
CA THR A 190 11.47 20.68 -1.21
C THR A 190 10.00 20.74 -1.64
N VAL A 191 9.27 21.80 -1.31
CA VAL A 191 7.88 21.97 -1.76
C VAL A 191 7.80 22.10 -3.29
N LEU A 192 8.72 22.85 -3.91
CA LEU A 192 8.77 22.96 -5.37
C LEU A 192 9.12 21.62 -6.04
N ALA A 193 10.08 20.89 -5.48
CA ALA A 193 10.44 19.55 -5.95
C ALA A 193 9.26 18.58 -5.83
N PHE A 194 8.56 18.60 -4.69
CA PHE A 194 7.35 17.83 -4.47
C PHE A 194 6.28 18.11 -5.53
N VAL A 195 5.96 19.38 -5.77
CA VAL A 195 4.98 19.78 -6.80
C VAL A 195 5.44 19.37 -8.20
N SER A 196 6.76 19.43 -8.48
CA SER A 196 7.34 18.99 -9.76
C SER A 196 7.09 17.50 -10.03
N GLY A 197 6.95 16.67 -8.99
CA GLY A 197 6.56 15.26 -9.14
C GLY A 197 5.22 15.08 -9.84
N ARG A 198 4.26 15.99 -9.64
CA ARG A 198 2.98 15.95 -10.37
C ARG A 198 3.17 16.21 -11.86
N VAL A 199 4.09 17.10 -12.22
CA VAL A 199 4.44 17.39 -13.62
C VAL A 199 5.10 16.19 -14.27
N VAL A 200 6.04 15.54 -13.58
CA VAL A 200 6.71 14.32 -14.06
C VAL A 200 5.69 13.18 -14.25
N SER A 201 4.81 12.96 -13.27
CA SER A 201 3.75 11.96 -13.38
C SER A 201 2.78 12.26 -14.52
N LEU A 202 2.39 13.51 -14.71
CA LEU A 202 1.54 13.93 -15.84
C LEU A 202 2.23 13.63 -17.16
N PHE A 203 3.50 14.01 -17.30
CA PHE A 203 4.27 13.74 -18.51
C PHE A 203 4.40 12.22 -18.77
N TYR A 204 4.75 11.44 -17.74
CA TYR A 204 4.84 9.98 -17.84
C TYR A 204 3.51 9.36 -18.31
N ASN A 205 2.40 9.76 -17.69
CA ASN A 205 1.08 9.26 -18.05
C ASN A 205 0.65 9.70 -19.46
N ALA A 206 0.94 10.94 -19.85
CA ALA A 206 0.68 11.44 -21.20
C ALA A 206 1.51 10.71 -22.26
N MET A 207 2.73 10.26 -21.92
CA MET A 207 3.55 9.47 -22.83
C MET A 207 3.04 8.03 -22.95
N LEU A 208 2.57 7.42 -21.87
CA LEU A 208 2.01 6.07 -21.92
C LEU A 208 0.63 6.04 -22.58
N SER A 209 -0.29 6.85 -22.09
CA SER A 209 -1.69 6.93 -22.48
C SER A 209 -2.04 8.38 -22.82
N PRO A 210 -1.67 8.86 -24.03
CA PRO A 210 -1.88 10.24 -24.44
C PRO A 210 -3.38 10.59 -24.58
N GLU A 211 -4.20 9.58 -24.86
CA GLU A 211 -5.65 9.64 -24.87
C GLU A 211 -6.20 8.51 -23.99
N VAL A 212 -7.23 8.82 -23.20
CA VAL A 212 -7.89 7.85 -22.32
C VAL A 212 -9.39 7.94 -22.59
N VAL A 213 -9.95 6.87 -23.18
CA VAL A 213 -11.40 6.69 -23.34
C VAL A 213 -11.91 5.88 -22.15
N SER A 214 -12.83 6.47 -21.39
CA SER A 214 -13.42 5.84 -20.20
C SER A 214 -14.93 5.72 -20.33
N SER A 215 -15.48 4.57 -19.93
CA SER A 215 -16.92 4.36 -19.77
C SER A 215 -17.25 4.02 -18.32
N ALA A 216 -18.47 4.36 -17.90
CA ALA A 216 -18.96 3.99 -16.58
C ALA A 216 -19.14 2.46 -16.53
N ARG A 217 -18.51 1.82 -15.54
CA ARG A 217 -18.66 0.40 -15.24
C ARG A 217 -18.59 0.17 -13.74
N PRO A 218 -19.27 -0.86 -13.20
CA PRO A 218 -19.04 -1.29 -11.83
C PRO A 218 -17.55 -1.60 -11.61
N VAL A 219 -17.01 -1.22 -10.46
CA VAL A 219 -15.65 -1.59 -10.02
C VAL A 219 -15.68 -1.86 -8.52
N PHE A 220 -14.89 -2.84 -8.07
CA PHE A 220 -14.62 -3.02 -6.65
C PHE A 220 -13.53 -2.03 -6.22
N SER A 221 -13.82 -1.19 -5.22
CA SER A 221 -12.87 -0.22 -4.69
C SER A 221 -13.01 -0.07 -3.18
N THR A 222 -11.88 -0.02 -2.47
CA THR A 222 -11.85 0.42 -1.07
C THR A 222 -11.54 1.92 -0.98
N PRO A 223 -11.86 2.58 0.15
CA PRO A 223 -11.51 3.98 0.33
C PRO A 223 -10.00 4.20 0.11
N TRP A 224 -9.61 5.10 -0.78
CA TRP A 224 -8.21 5.29 -1.15
C TRP A 224 -7.28 5.57 0.05
N TRP A 225 -7.80 6.24 1.08
CA TRP A 225 -7.07 6.58 2.30
C TRP A 225 -6.82 5.37 3.21
N SER A 226 -7.60 4.29 3.11
CA SER A 226 -7.35 3.06 3.88
C SER A 226 -6.18 2.23 3.32
N GLN A 227 -5.66 2.60 2.14
CA GLN A 227 -4.50 1.96 1.54
C GLN A 227 -3.18 2.68 1.85
N ILE A 228 -3.21 3.74 2.67
CA ILE A 228 -2.04 4.56 2.99
C ILE A 228 -1.38 4.04 4.27
N ALA A 229 -0.08 3.77 4.21
CA ALA A 229 0.74 3.41 5.36
C ALA A 229 1.15 4.66 6.18
N ILE A 230 0.17 5.40 6.71
CA ILE A 230 0.37 6.72 7.35
C ILE A 230 1.42 6.67 8.45
N GLN A 231 1.39 5.63 9.29
CA GLN A 231 2.35 5.45 10.38
C GLN A 231 3.78 5.22 9.84
N GLY A 232 3.95 4.37 8.82
CA GLY A 232 5.24 4.17 8.15
C GLY A 232 5.76 5.42 7.44
N HIS A 233 4.86 6.21 6.83
CA HIS A 233 5.20 7.51 6.22
C HIS A 233 5.65 8.53 7.27
N ALA A 234 4.94 8.64 8.39
CA ALA A 234 5.29 9.52 9.49
C ALA A 234 6.64 9.15 10.12
N ILE A 235 6.90 7.86 10.35
CA ILE A 235 8.18 7.37 10.87
C ILE A 235 9.33 7.70 9.90
N GLY A 236 9.15 7.40 8.61
CA GLY A 236 10.13 7.74 7.57
C GLY A 236 10.44 9.23 7.54
N PHE A 237 9.39 10.06 7.53
CA PHE A 237 9.52 11.52 7.62
C PHE A 237 10.33 11.98 8.83
N LEU A 238 10.00 11.45 10.02
CA LEU A 238 10.67 11.79 11.26
C LEU A 238 12.14 11.34 11.26
N PHE A 239 12.49 10.17 10.71
CA PHE A 239 13.88 9.78 10.52
C PHE A 239 14.64 10.77 9.63
N GLY A 240 14.01 11.22 8.54
CA GLY A 240 14.55 12.28 7.69
C GLY A 240 14.82 13.57 8.46
N VAL A 241 13.82 14.05 9.22
CA VAL A 241 13.95 15.26 10.05
C VAL A 241 15.04 15.10 11.11
N LEU A 242 15.09 13.98 11.83
CA LEU A 242 16.09 13.71 12.86
C LEU A 242 17.51 13.75 12.27
N LEU A 243 17.74 13.04 11.16
CA LEU A 243 19.02 13.05 10.44
C LEU A 243 19.37 14.46 9.93
N GLY A 244 18.41 15.17 9.38
CA GLY A 244 18.59 16.51 8.84
C GLY A 244 18.92 17.52 9.94
N ALA A 245 18.17 17.52 11.04
CA ALA A 245 18.36 18.41 12.17
C ALA A 245 19.69 18.12 12.88
N TRP A 246 20.04 16.85 13.10
CA TRP A 246 21.35 16.46 13.64
C TRP A 246 22.49 17.00 12.75
N LEU A 247 22.40 16.81 11.44
CA LEU A 247 23.44 17.26 10.51
C LEU A 247 23.52 18.78 10.40
N SER A 248 22.38 19.48 10.41
CA SER A 248 22.32 20.95 10.34
C SER A 248 23.06 21.58 11.52
N HIS A 249 22.75 21.12 12.74
CA HIS A 249 23.39 21.61 13.96
C HIS A 249 24.87 21.23 14.03
N ARG A 250 25.26 20.03 13.59
CA ARG A 250 26.68 19.65 13.48
C ARG A 250 27.50 20.53 12.52
N ARG A 251 26.86 21.16 11.54
CA ARG A 251 27.52 22.04 10.57
C ARG A 251 27.59 23.50 11.01
N GLY A 252 26.84 23.90 12.05
CA GLY A 252 26.84 25.27 12.58
C GLY A 252 26.39 26.33 11.57
N GLY A 253 25.56 25.96 10.59
CA GLY A 253 25.04 26.87 9.57
C GLY A 253 23.83 27.68 10.04
N SER A 254 23.37 28.62 9.21
CA SER A 254 22.09 29.31 9.45
C SER A 254 20.92 28.38 9.16
N ASN A 255 20.12 28.09 10.19
CA ASN A 255 18.87 27.35 10.06
C ASN A 255 17.80 28.20 9.36
N PRO A 256 16.87 27.59 8.61
CA PRO A 256 15.76 28.33 8.02
C PRO A 256 14.85 28.95 9.11
N PRO A 257 14.17 30.08 8.82
CA PRO A 257 13.17 30.64 9.72
C PRO A 257 12.07 29.63 10.07
N ALA A 258 11.63 29.61 11.32
CA ALA A 258 10.62 28.68 11.82
C ALA A 258 9.36 28.67 10.95
N LEU A 259 8.87 29.84 10.53
CA LEU A 259 7.68 29.95 9.66
C LEU A 259 7.85 29.23 8.32
N ARG A 260 9.05 29.26 7.72
CA ARG A 260 9.31 28.56 6.45
C ARG A 260 9.34 27.04 6.65
N SER A 261 9.93 26.59 7.74
CA SER A 261 9.92 25.17 8.12
C SER A 261 8.51 24.70 8.42
N PHE A 262 7.75 25.46 9.22
CA PHE A 262 6.35 25.16 9.55
C PHE A 262 5.50 25.05 8.27
N ALA A 263 5.53 26.08 7.41
CA ALA A 263 4.78 26.07 6.17
C ALA A 263 5.19 24.92 5.24
N GLY A 264 6.49 24.66 5.08
CA GLY A 264 6.99 23.56 4.26
C GLY A 264 6.53 22.19 4.75
N VAL A 265 6.64 21.94 6.06
CA VAL A 265 6.19 20.68 6.67
C VAL A 265 4.67 20.55 6.59
N LEU A 266 3.93 21.60 6.91
CA LEU A 266 2.47 21.60 6.85
C LEU A 266 1.96 21.31 5.43
N LEU A 267 2.47 22.04 4.43
CA LEU A 267 2.08 21.87 3.03
C LEU A 267 2.41 20.46 2.52
N PHE A 268 3.60 19.94 2.84
CA PHE A 268 4.00 18.60 2.47
C PHE A 268 3.11 17.54 3.15
N ALA A 269 2.99 17.58 4.48
CA ALA A 269 2.25 16.60 5.26
C ALA A 269 0.76 16.55 4.91
N VAL A 270 0.14 17.71 4.64
CA VAL A 270 -1.27 17.77 4.21
C VAL A 270 -1.42 17.21 2.79
N SER A 271 -0.52 17.58 1.88
CA SER A 271 -0.58 17.12 0.48
C SER A 271 -0.37 15.62 0.35
N GLU A 272 0.47 15.05 1.21
CA GLU A 272 0.77 13.62 1.27
C GLU A 272 -0.14 12.86 2.23
N SER A 273 -1.27 13.47 2.63
CA SER A 273 -2.33 12.81 3.39
C SER A 273 -1.93 12.24 4.76
N LEU A 274 -0.90 12.80 5.43
CA LEU A 274 -0.54 12.40 6.80
C LEU A 274 -1.66 12.67 7.82
N TRP A 275 -2.66 13.48 7.45
CA TRP A 275 -3.87 13.73 8.24
C TRP A 275 -4.90 12.60 8.17
N ALA A 276 -4.75 11.62 7.27
CA ALA A 276 -5.81 10.65 6.97
C ALA A 276 -5.97 9.54 8.02
N VAL A 277 -5.85 9.87 9.31
CA VAL A 277 -5.91 8.93 10.44
C VAL A 277 -7.24 8.16 10.42
N TYR A 278 -7.18 6.83 10.31
CA TYR A 278 -8.34 5.98 10.18
C TYR A 278 -8.26 4.73 11.07
N TRP A 279 -9.40 4.05 11.22
CA TRP A 279 -9.51 2.77 11.93
C TRP A 279 -10.49 1.82 11.22
N TYR A 280 -10.42 0.53 11.56
CA TYR A 280 -11.26 -0.54 11.00
C TYR A 280 -12.52 -0.76 11.84
N ARG A 281 -13.68 -0.93 11.20
CA ARG A 281 -14.98 -1.26 11.82
C ARG A 281 -15.50 -2.59 11.26
N GLY A 282 -14.69 -3.64 11.39
CA GLY A 282 -14.89 -4.93 10.69
C GLY A 282 -14.03 -5.04 9.42
N GLY A 283 -14.19 -6.15 8.69
CA GLY A 283 -13.30 -6.51 7.58
C GLY A 283 -13.26 -5.54 6.39
N GLU A 284 -14.32 -4.76 6.15
CA GLU A 284 -14.45 -3.88 4.97
C GLU A 284 -15.01 -2.48 5.28
N THR A 285 -15.28 -2.17 6.55
CA THR A 285 -15.79 -0.85 6.97
C THR A 285 -14.70 -0.08 7.68
N TYR A 286 -14.64 1.22 7.47
CA TYR A 286 -13.56 2.08 7.98
C TYR A 286 -14.12 3.40 8.49
N VAL A 287 -13.46 4.01 9.48
CA VAL A 287 -13.76 5.35 9.98
C VAL A 287 -12.55 6.27 9.82
N LEU A 288 -12.77 7.51 9.40
CA LEU A 288 -11.71 8.50 9.12
C LEU A 288 -11.82 9.71 10.06
N PHE A 289 -10.81 9.91 10.92
CA PHE A 289 -10.75 10.96 11.93
C PHE A 289 -10.06 12.23 11.43
N ARG A 290 -10.70 12.94 10.48
CA ARG A 290 -10.09 14.09 9.78
C ARG A 290 -9.59 15.20 10.69
N ALA A 291 -10.41 15.60 11.68
CA ALA A 291 -10.07 16.71 12.57
C ALA A 291 -8.87 16.38 13.46
N VAL A 292 -8.83 15.16 14.00
CA VAL A 292 -7.70 14.65 14.80
C VAL A 292 -6.43 14.63 13.95
N GLY A 293 -6.50 14.05 12.75
CA GLY A 293 -5.33 13.99 11.87
C GLY A 293 -4.83 15.36 11.41
N PHE A 294 -5.72 16.32 11.14
CA PHE A 294 -5.31 17.70 10.84
C PHE A 294 -4.59 18.34 12.03
N ALA A 295 -5.13 18.21 13.24
CA ALA A 295 -4.50 18.72 14.46
C ALA A 295 -3.10 18.11 14.69
N LEU A 296 -2.96 16.79 14.47
CA LEU A 296 -1.67 16.09 14.58
C LEU A 296 -0.65 16.60 13.56
N VAL A 297 -1.08 16.87 12.32
CA VAL A 297 -0.19 17.43 11.29
C VAL A 297 0.26 18.85 11.64
N VAL A 298 -0.63 19.70 12.18
CA VAL A 298 -0.25 21.04 12.68
C VAL A 298 0.72 20.95 13.85
N ALA A 299 0.49 20.02 14.79
CA ALA A 299 1.40 19.77 15.91
C ALA A 299 2.78 19.29 15.43
N LEU A 300 2.82 18.33 14.50
CA LEU A 300 4.05 17.85 13.86
C LEU A 300 4.81 18.99 13.20
N ALA A 301 4.15 19.79 12.36
CA ALA A 301 4.76 20.93 11.69
C ALA A 301 5.34 21.94 12.68
N THR A 302 4.65 22.17 13.80
CA THR A 302 5.10 23.05 14.88
C THR A 302 6.36 22.50 15.57
N ILE A 303 6.35 21.23 15.99
CA ILE A 303 7.48 20.59 16.68
C ILE A 303 8.72 20.59 15.77
N VAL A 304 8.55 20.24 14.49
CA VAL A 304 9.66 20.26 13.53
C VAL A 304 10.19 21.67 13.31
N ALA A 305 9.31 22.66 13.12
CA ALA A 305 9.73 24.05 12.93
C ALA A 305 10.51 24.61 14.12
N LEU A 306 10.03 24.34 15.35
CA LEU A 306 10.69 24.76 16.57
C LEU A 306 12.05 24.05 16.75
N THR A 307 12.13 22.76 16.43
CA THR A 307 13.37 21.99 16.51
C THR A 307 14.42 22.48 15.51
N VAL A 308 14.01 22.75 14.27
CA VAL A 308 14.90 23.23 13.21
C VAL A 308 15.37 24.67 13.49
N ALA A 309 14.49 25.53 14.00
CA ALA A 309 14.84 26.92 14.31
C ALA A 309 15.54 27.08 15.68
N ALA A 310 15.69 26.01 16.46
CA ALA A 310 16.30 26.07 17.77
C ALA A 310 17.78 26.52 17.69
N SER A 311 18.23 27.23 18.73
CA SER A 311 19.62 27.67 18.87
C SER A 311 20.46 26.70 19.70
N ASP A 312 21.78 26.84 19.63
CA ASP A 312 22.74 26.09 20.46
C ASP A 312 22.77 26.56 21.93
N LYS A 313 21.90 27.50 22.33
CA LYS A 313 21.81 27.97 23.71
C LYS A 313 21.21 26.87 24.62
N PRO A 314 21.60 26.82 25.90
CA PRO A 314 20.98 25.92 26.86
C PRO A 314 19.49 26.27 27.07
N LEU A 315 18.72 25.30 27.56
CA LEU A 315 17.32 25.48 27.92
C LEU A 315 17.14 26.58 28.97
N ARG A 316 17.99 26.57 30.02
CA ARG A 316 18.06 27.62 31.04
C ARG A 316 19.47 28.20 31.10
N ALA A 317 19.57 29.53 31.10
CA ALA A 317 20.85 30.19 31.32
C ALA A 317 21.39 29.83 32.71
N TYR A 318 22.69 29.54 32.80
CA TYR A 318 23.40 29.17 34.04
C TYR A 318 22.96 27.86 34.70
N ALA A 319 22.35 26.93 33.96
CA ALA A 319 22.10 25.59 34.48
C ALA A 319 23.42 24.86 34.78
N PRO A 320 23.50 24.09 35.90
CA PRO A 320 24.66 23.23 36.16
C PRO A 320 24.90 22.24 35.02
N ASP A 321 26.15 21.94 34.69
CA ASP A 321 26.52 21.11 33.53
C ASP A 321 25.89 19.70 33.56
N ASN A 322 25.65 19.16 34.77
CA ASN A 322 25.02 17.87 34.99
C ASN A 322 23.47 17.90 35.05
N SER A 323 22.85 19.05 34.76
CA SER A 323 21.39 19.21 34.79
C SER A 323 20.78 19.01 33.40
N LEU A 324 19.56 18.46 33.33
CA LEU A 324 18.78 18.42 32.07
C LEU A 324 18.58 19.82 31.47
N PHE A 325 18.63 20.88 32.28
CA PHE A 325 18.50 22.26 31.83
C PHE A 325 19.75 22.81 31.12
N SER A 326 20.90 22.12 31.18
CA SER A 326 22.12 22.44 30.41
C SER A 326 22.03 21.96 28.96
N ALA A 327 21.09 21.06 28.64
CA ALA A 327 20.86 20.59 27.28
C ALA A 327 20.55 21.76 26.34
N ARG A 328 21.08 21.68 25.12
CA ARG A 328 20.83 22.67 24.07
C ARG A 328 19.38 22.56 23.61
N ARG A 329 18.76 23.68 23.26
CA ARG A 329 17.34 23.73 22.86
C ARG A 329 17.01 22.77 21.71
N TRP A 330 17.91 22.60 20.74
CA TRP A 330 17.70 21.65 19.65
C TRP A 330 17.78 20.19 20.10
N GLN A 331 18.58 19.87 21.12
CA GLN A 331 18.65 18.51 21.68
C GLN A 331 17.33 18.15 22.37
N ALA A 332 16.70 19.11 23.05
CA ALA A 332 15.36 18.92 23.61
C ALA A 332 14.32 18.68 22.50
N GLY A 333 14.37 19.45 21.41
CA GLY A 333 13.51 19.21 20.24
C GLY A 333 13.71 17.83 19.61
N LEU A 334 14.96 17.39 19.44
CA LEU A 334 15.26 16.03 18.98
C LEU A 334 14.75 14.96 19.95
N ALA A 335 14.88 15.17 21.26
CA ALA A 335 14.36 14.24 22.26
C ALA A 335 12.84 14.12 22.15
N VAL A 336 12.12 15.23 21.97
CA VAL A 336 10.67 15.21 21.71
C VAL A 336 10.34 14.44 20.42
N LEU A 337 11.05 14.69 19.32
CA LEU A 337 10.85 13.95 18.07
C LEU A 337 11.14 12.44 18.23
N LEU A 338 12.17 12.08 18.99
CA LEU A 338 12.49 10.68 19.31
C LEU A 338 11.38 10.02 20.14
N VAL A 339 10.80 10.74 21.10
CA VAL A 339 9.64 10.26 21.86
C VAL A 339 8.45 10.04 20.94
N VAL A 340 8.20 10.93 19.98
CA VAL A 340 7.13 10.75 18.98
C VAL A 340 7.40 9.53 18.10
N VAL A 341 8.63 9.34 17.62
CA VAL A 341 9.00 8.13 16.87
C VAL A 341 8.79 6.88 17.71
N ALA A 342 9.22 6.87 18.97
CA ALA A 342 9.05 5.74 19.88
C ALA A 342 7.56 5.43 20.12
N ALA A 343 6.73 6.45 20.34
CA ALA A 343 5.29 6.30 20.51
C ALA A 343 4.59 5.72 19.27
N LEU A 344 4.99 6.14 18.07
CA LEU A 344 4.47 5.59 16.81
C LEU A 344 4.97 4.16 16.54
N SER A 345 6.21 3.84 16.95
CA SER A 345 6.87 2.56 16.67
C SER A 345 6.51 1.47 17.68
N GLY A 346 6.21 1.83 18.92
CA GLY A 346 5.96 0.87 20.01
C GLY A 346 4.90 -0.18 19.69
N PRO A 347 3.68 0.22 19.27
CA PRO A 347 2.64 -0.74 18.85
C PRO A 347 3.08 -1.64 17.69
N ALA A 348 3.85 -1.10 16.74
CA ALA A 348 4.36 -1.86 15.60
C ALA A 348 5.38 -2.92 16.02
N MET A 349 6.22 -2.63 17.01
CA MET A 349 7.17 -3.62 17.51
C MET A 349 6.47 -4.83 18.13
N LEU A 350 5.39 -4.62 18.88
CA LEU A 350 4.57 -5.72 19.40
C LEU A 350 3.96 -6.50 18.24
N TYR A 351 3.31 -5.81 17.31
CA TYR A 351 2.71 -6.42 16.13
C TYR A 351 3.69 -7.28 15.31
N ASN A 352 4.91 -6.78 15.08
CA ASN A 352 5.93 -7.49 14.29
C ASN A 352 6.57 -8.67 15.04
N THR A 353 6.24 -8.92 16.32
CA THR A 353 6.57 -10.19 17.00
C THR A 353 5.59 -11.31 16.70
N PHE A 354 4.53 -11.03 15.92
CA PHE A 354 3.52 -12.01 15.54
C PHE A 354 4.12 -13.29 14.95
N THR A 355 3.56 -14.41 15.38
CA THR A 355 3.76 -15.74 14.78
C THR A 355 2.39 -16.26 14.41
N ALA A 356 2.24 -16.74 13.17
CA ALA A 356 1.00 -17.42 12.80
C ALA A 356 0.87 -18.70 13.64
N SER A 357 -0.32 -18.95 14.20
CA SER A 357 -0.56 -20.13 15.05
C SER A 357 -0.38 -21.43 14.25
N GLY A 358 -0.05 -22.52 14.95
CA GLY A 358 -0.03 -23.87 14.36
C GLY A 358 -1.42 -24.43 14.07
N ASP A 359 -2.48 -23.79 14.57
CA ASP A 359 -3.87 -24.28 14.44
C ASP A 359 -4.30 -24.31 12.97
N ASP A 360 -4.99 -25.38 12.58
CA ASP A 360 -5.49 -25.54 11.21
C ASP A 360 -6.41 -24.37 10.83
N LEU A 361 -6.27 -23.91 9.58
CA LEU A 361 -7.22 -22.94 9.04
C LEU A 361 -8.60 -23.61 8.89
N PRO A 362 -9.70 -22.86 9.10
CA PRO A 362 -11.03 -23.40 8.91
C PRO A 362 -11.26 -23.74 7.43
N GLY A 363 -11.90 -24.89 7.19
CA GLY A 363 -12.28 -25.38 5.87
C GLY A 363 -11.18 -26.18 5.16
N GLU A 364 -11.49 -26.61 3.94
CA GLU A 364 -10.54 -27.31 3.08
C GLU A 364 -9.50 -26.34 2.51
N SER A 365 -8.23 -26.71 2.57
CA SER A 365 -7.12 -25.86 2.15
C SER A 365 -6.29 -26.46 1.01
N VAL A 366 -5.59 -25.59 0.30
CA VAL A 366 -4.59 -25.94 -0.70
C VAL A 366 -3.23 -25.51 -0.20
N THR A 367 -2.29 -26.44 -0.15
CA THR A 367 -0.91 -26.18 0.25
C THR A 367 -0.02 -25.98 -0.96
N VAL A 368 0.70 -24.86 -0.99
CA VAL A 368 1.78 -24.58 -1.94
C VAL A 368 3.07 -24.38 -1.17
N ARG A 369 3.89 -25.43 -1.08
CA ARG A 369 5.10 -25.47 -0.23
C ARG A 369 4.76 -25.15 1.23
N ASP A 370 5.14 -23.98 1.71
CA ASP A 370 4.93 -23.51 3.08
C ASP A 370 3.75 -22.54 3.23
N TYR A 371 2.98 -22.35 2.15
CA TYR A 371 1.75 -21.57 2.16
C TYR A 371 0.54 -22.47 2.22
N GLU A 372 -0.38 -22.14 3.12
CA GLU A 372 -1.72 -22.71 3.16
C GLU A 372 -2.71 -21.65 2.68
N VAL A 373 -3.57 -22.01 1.75
CA VAL A 373 -4.61 -21.14 1.19
C VAL A 373 -5.97 -21.78 1.43
N THR A 374 -6.87 -21.07 2.11
CA THR A 374 -8.26 -21.50 2.34
C THR A 374 -9.24 -20.39 1.95
N TYR A 375 -10.54 -20.70 1.96
CA TYR A 375 -11.59 -19.71 2.01
C TYR A 375 -12.39 -19.87 3.31
N ALA A 376 -12.56 -18.79 4.06
CA ALA A 376 -13.37 -18.82 5.27
C ALA A 376 -14.12 -17.50 5.47
N GLU A 377 -15.19 -17.55 6.27
CA GLU A 377 -16.05 -16.41 6.56
C GLU A 377 -16.24 -16.20 8.04
N ASP A 378 -16.31 -14.93 8.44
CA ASP A 378 -16.53 -14.48 9.80
C ASP A 378 -15.52 -15.09 10.80
N VAL A 379 -14.28 -15.22 10.35
CA VAL A 379 -13.19 -15.74 11.19
C VAL A 379 -12.39 -14.60 11.80
N PRO A 380 -11.91 -14.72 13.05
CA PRO A 380 -11.02 -13.73 13.63
C PRO A 380 -9.82 -13.50 12.73
N ASN A 381 -9.49 -12.23 12.47
CA ASN A 381 -8.30 -11.90 11.72
C ASN A 381 -7.08 -12.35 12.51
N GLY A 382 -6.40 -13.40 12.05
CA GLY A 382 -5.33 -14.06 12.80
C GLY A 382 -4.16 -13.12 13.13
N LEU A 383 -4.01 -12.02 12.38
CA LEU A 383 -2.95 -11.04 12.61
C LEU A 383 -3.35 -9.94 13.61
N THR A 384 -4.62 -9.53 13.66
CA THR A 384 -5.08 -8.45 14.57
C THR A 384 -5.76 -8.97 15.84
N ALA A 385 -6.27 -10.21 15.83
CA ALA A 385 -6.91 -10.82 16.99
C ALA A 385 -5.95 -11.13 18.15
N VAL A 386 -4.64 -11.16 17.89
CA VAL A 386 -3.61 -11.40 18.91
C VAL A 386 -3.30 -10.14 19.74
N PHE A 387 -3.63 -8.96 19.21
CA PHE A 387 -3.34 -7.68 19.86
C PHE A 387 -4.64 -6.87 20.00
N ASP A 388 -5.37 -7.06 21.10
CA ASP A 388 -6.57 -6.28 21.40
C ASP A 388 -6.18 -4.90 21.94
N VAL A 389 -6.32 -3.88 21.09
CA VAL A 389 -6.07 -2.48 21.44
C VAL A 389 -7.33 -1.70 21.13
N GLU A 390 -7.94 -1.14 22.17
CA GLU A 390 -9.04 -0.20 22.03
C GLU A 390 -8.50 1.23 21.94
N LEU A 391 -8.81 1.91 20.84
CA LEU A 391 -8.48 3.33 20.67
C LEU A 391 -9.69 4.07 20.10
N PHE A 392 -10.06 5.20 20.70
CA PHE A 392 -11.23 5.99 20.29
C PHE A 392 -12.56 5.20 20.27
N GLY A 393 -12.68 4.15 21.08
CA GLY A 393 -13.86 3.27 21.12
C GLY A 393 -13.89 2.22 20.01
N GLU A 394 -12.78 1.98 19.31
CA GLU A 394 -12.67 0.99 18.25
C GLU A 394 -11.63 -0.08 18.62
N SER A 395 -11.96 -1.37 18.45
CA SER A 395 -11.04 -2.50 18.66
C SER A 395 -10.28 -2.85 17.38
N THR A 396 -9.09 -3.41 17.53
CA THR A 396 -8.29 -4.06 16.47
C THR A 396 -8.80 -5.47 16.14
N THR A 397 -9.51 -6.11 17.05
CA THR A 397 -10.05 -7.46 16.88
C THR A 397 -11.24 -7.39 15.94
N THR A 398 -11.06 -7.84 14.70
CA THR A 398 -12.09 -7.83 13.68
C THR A 398 -12.18 -9.18 12.99
N ASN A 399 -13.40 -9.62 12.70
CA ASN A 399 -13.60 -10.76 11.83
C ASN A 399 -13.43 -10.35 10.37
N THR A 400 -13.00 -11.31 9.57
CA THR A 400 -12.78 -11.14 8.14
C THR A 400 -13.28 -12.36 7.38
N SER A 401 -13.63 -12.14 6.12
CA SER A 401 -14.17 -13.16 5.23
C SER A 401 -13.49 -13.07 3.87
N GLY A 402 -13.05 -14.20 3.35
CA GLY A 402 -12.44 -14.31 2.03
C GLY A 402 -11.39 -15.40 1.92
N VAL A 403 -10.54 -15.27 0.91
CA VAL A 403 -9.40 -16.16 0.66
C VAL A 403 -8.26 -15.79 1.59
N ILE A 404 -7.92 -16.69 2.50
CA ILE A 404 -6.91 -16.50 3.53
C ILE A 404 -5.62 -17.20 3.09
N VAL A 405 -4.48 -16.52 3.29
CA VAL A 405 -3.14 -17.07 3.10
C VAL A 405 -2.43 -17.10 4.44
N LYS A 406 -1.96 -18.28 4.81
CA LYS A 406 -1.18 -18.52 6.02
C LYS A 406 0.18 -19.12 5.66
N SER A 407 1.21 -18.74 6.42
CA SER A 407 2.49 -19.45 6.43
C SER A 407 3.12 -19.30 7.80
N GLU A 408 3.10 -20.38 8.58
CA GLU A 408 3.68 -20.43 9.94
C GLU A 408 5.16 -20.04 9.93
N ARG A 409 5.94 -20.68 9.05
CA ARG A 409 7.38 -20.47 8.90
C ARG A 409 7.76 -19.02 8.59
N ARG A 410 6.84 -18.26 7.99
CA ARG A 410 7.07 -16.87 7.58
C ARG A 410 6.31 -15.86 8.45
N GLY A 411 5.56 -16.31 9.45
CA GLY A 411 4.67 -15.46 10.24
C GLY A 411 3.64 -14.72 9.40
N ILE A 412 3.12 -15.36 8.33
CA ILE A 412 2.15 -14.75 7.41
C ILE A 412 0.74 -15.18 7.81
N TRP A 413 -0.15 -14.20 7.94
CA TRP A 413 -1.58 -14.42 7.97
C TRP A 413 -2.27 -13.23 7.29
N THR A 414 -3.08 -13.45 6.27
CA THR A 414 -3.80 -12.36 5.60
C THR A 414 -5.00 -12.84 4.81
N THR A 415 -6.07 -12.04 4.80
CA THR A 415 -7.14 -12.13 3.78
C THR A 415 -6.63 -11.52 2.48
N ALA A 416 -6.18 -12.35 1.55
CA ALA A 416 -5.61 -11.92 0.28
C ALA A 416 -6.67 -11.41 -0.73
N VAL A 417 -7.88 -11.96 -0.66
CA VAL A 417 -9.04 -11.57 -1.47
C VAL A 417 -10.26 -11.60 -0.55
N SER A 418 -10.99 -10.50 -0.40
CA SER A 418 -12.20 -10.49 0.43
C SER A 418 -13.39 -11.19 -0.25
N THR A 419 -14.36 -11.66 0.53
CA THR A 419 -15.61 -12.25 0.01
C THR A 419 -16.31 -11.30 -0.97
N SER A 420 -16.44 -10.02 -0.64
CA SER A 420 -17.10 -9.03 -1.50
C SER A 420 -16.35 -8.81 -2.81
N ARG A 421 -15.01 -8.83 -2.77
CA ARG A 421 -14.20 -8.77 -3.99
C ARG A 421 -14.40 -10.00 -4.85
N LEU A 422 -14.38 -11.20 -4.25
CA LEU A 422 -14.58 -12.45 -4.99
C LEU A 422 -16.02 -12.56 -5.53
N ALA A 423 -17.02 -12.06 -4.80
CA ALA A 423 -18.40 -11.96 -5.28
C ALA A 423 -18.56 -11.00 -6.46
N PHE A 424 -17.70 -9.98 -6.55
CA PHE A 424 -17.67 -9.03 -7.65
C PHE A 424 -16.91 -9.54 -8.88
N ASP A 425 -15.71 -10.10 -8.68
CA ASP A 425 -14.79 -10.56 -9.73
C ASP A 425 -15.13 -11.98 -10.21
N GLY A 426 -15.79 -12.82 -9.40
CA GLY A 426 -16.07 -14.24 -9.67
C GLY A 426 -14.85 -15.15 -9.59
N GLU A 427 -13.72 -14.69 -10.08
CA GLU A 427 -12.43 -15.35 -10.02
C GLU A 427 -11.35 -14.39 -9.48
N SER A 428 -10.46 -14.87 -8.63
CA SER A 428 -9.32 -14.08 -8.17
C SER A 428 -8.07 -14.91 -7.92
N ALA A 429 -6.95 -14.43 -8.44
CA ALA A 429 -5.65 -15.08 -8.32
C ALA A 429 -4.85 -14.59 -7.10
N VAL A 430 -4.55 -15.51 -6.17
CA VAL A 430 -3.63 -15.32 -5.06
C VAL A 430 -2.23 -15.77 -5.46
N ARG A 431 -1.25 -14.86 -5.37
CA ARG A 431 0.15 -15.14 -5.76
C ARG A 431 1.02 -15.32 -4.52
N VAL A 432 1.55 -16.52 -4.37
CA VAL A 432 2.52 -16.89 -3.33
C VAL A 432 3.90 -17.06 -3.95
N GLY A 433 4.96 -17.14 -3.14
CA GLY A 433 6.30 -17.27 -3.69
C GLY A 433 7.43 -17.07 -2.68
N GLY A 434 8.61 -16.77 -3.22
CA GLY A 434 9.79 -16.41 -2.46
C GLY A 434 10.90 -15.94 -3.39
N LEU A 435 12.12 -15.86 -2.88
CA LEU A 435 13.28 -15.52 -3.71
C LEU A 435 13.43 -16.56 -4.83
N GLY A 436 13.36 -16.11 -6.09
CA GLY A 436 13.59 -16.93 -7.27
C GLY A 436 12.43 -17.85 -7.69
N TRP A 437 11.27 -17.80 -7.04
CA TRP A 437 10.12 -18.62 -7.44
C TRP A 437 8.78 -17.94 -7.13
N ARG A 438 7.77 -18.33 -7.89
CA ARG A 438 6.39 -17.84 -7.76
C ARG A 438 5.41 -18.95 -8.08
N ASP A 439 4.23 -18.85 -7.47
CA ASP A 439 3.12 -19.75 -7.76
C ASP A 439 1.78 -19.01 -7.65
N ARG A 440 0.69 -19.68 -7.99
CA ARG A 440 -0.66 -19.12 -7.95
C ARG A 440 -1.69 -20.14 -7.52
N VAL A 441 -2.53 -19.72 -6.56
CA VAL A 441 -3.81 -20.37 -6.27
C VAL A 441 -4.91 -19.44 -6.79
N THR A 442 -5.85 -19.98 -7.56
CA THR A 442 -7.00 -19.23 -8.07
C THR A 442 -8.24 -19.59 -7.26
N ALA A 443 -8.89 -18.60 -6.66
CA ALA A 443 -10.19 -18.77 -6.05
C ALA A 443 -11.29 -18.50 -7.09
N VAL A 444 -12.24 -19.42 -7.21
CA VAL A 444 -13.37 -19.34 -8.14
C VAL A 444 -14.66 -19.45 -7.34
N ARG A 445 -15.60 -18.53 -7.57
CA ARG A 445 -16.92 -18.53 -6.96
C ARG A 445 -17.97 -18.83 -8.02
N ASP A 446 -18.93 -19.67 -7.66
CA ASP A 446 -20.21 -19.76 -8.35
C ASP A 446 -21.36 -19.62 -7.35
N GLY A 447 -22.53 -19.18 -7.81
CA GLY A 447 -23.63 -18.90 -6.91
C GLY A 447 -24.98 -18.61 -7.57
N TYR A 448 -26.00 -18.55 -6.72
CA TYR A 448 -27.35 -18.14 -7.05
C TYR A 448 -27.83 -17.06 -6.07
N VAL A 449 -28.20 -15.90 -6.60
CA VAL A 449 -28.92 -14.86 -5.87
C VAL A 449 -30.36 -15.35 -5.68
N VAL A 450 -30.74 -15.62 -4.43
CA VAL A 450 -32.06 -16.15 -4.08
C VAL A 450 -33.03 -14.99 -3.86
N THR A 451 -34.21 -15.06 -4.48
CA THR A 451 -35.19 -13.97 -4.49
C THR A 451 -35.59 -13.58 -3.06
N GLY A 452 -35.35 -12.30 -2.72
CA GLY A 452 -35.73 -11.72 -1.43
C GLY A 452 -34.84 -12.12 -0.25
N ALA A 453 -33.82 -12.95 -0.46
CA ALA A 453 -32.98 -13.46 0.62
C ALA A 453 -31.52 -13.07 0.40
N GLY A 454 -30.61 -14.05 0.48
CA GLY A 454 -29.19 -13.88 0.24
C GLY A 454 -28.70 -14.60 -1.01
N VAL A 455 -27.43 -15.00 -0.98
CA VAL A 455 -26.80 -15.77 -2.06
C VAL A 455 -26.44 -17.15 -1.52
N ALA A 456 -26.83 -18.19 -2.27
CA ALA A 456 -26.28 -19.53 -2.08
C ALA A 456 -25.08 -19.71 -3.01
N TYR A 457 -23.88 -19.97 -2.49
CA TYR A 457 -22.67 -20.05 -3.31
C TYR A 457 -21.67 -21.09 -2.82
N ARG A 458 -20.70 -21.37 -3.69
CA ARG A 458 -19.55 -22.21 -3.42
C ARG A 458 -18.28 -21.48 -3.82
N VAL A 459 -17.18 -21.86 -3.18
CA VAL A 459 -15.85 -21.36 -3.52
C VAL A 459 -14.92 -22.55 -3.73
N PHE A 460 -14.24 -22.52 -4.87
CA PHE A 460 -13.22 -23.49 -5.24
C PHE A 460 -11.85 -22.84 -5.20
N LEU A 461 -10.85 -23.60 -4.76
CA LEU A 461 -9.44 -23.25 -4.87
C LEU A 461 -8.81 -24.13 -5.93
N VAL A 462 -8.20 -23.50 -6.93
CA VAL A 462 -7.54 -24.16 -8.05
C VAL A 462 -6.04 -23.95 -7.95
N ALA A 463 -5.30 -25.05 -7.85
CA ALA A 463 -3.83 -25.08 -7.90
C ALA A 463 -3.37 -26.31 -8.67
N ASP A 464 -2.27 -26.20 -9.42
CA ASP A 464 -1.72 -27.28 -10.25
C ASP A 464 -2.72 -27.97 -11.19
N GLY A 465 -3.77 -27.24 -11.59
CA GLY A 465 -4.85 -27.74 -12.45
C GLY A 465 -5.94 -28.54 -11.73
N GLU A 466 -5.81 -28.76 -10.41
CA GLU A 466 -6.83 -29.40 -9.58
C GLU A 466 -7.71 -28.37 -8.89
N ALA A 467 -9.03 -28.54 -8.99
CA ALA A 467 -10.00 -27.74 -8.26
C ALA A 467 -10.46 -28.45 -7.00
N ARG A 468 -10.42 -27.77 -5.85
CA ARG A 468 -10.92 -28.27 -4.56
C ARG A 468 -12.02 -27.35 -4.05
N LEU A 469 -13.14 -27.93 -3.63
CA LEU A 469 -14.21 -27.17 -2.97
C LEU A 469 -13.71 -26.75 -1.59
N ALA A 470 -13.53 -25.44 -1.38
CA ALA A 470 -13.06 -24.89 -0.12
C ALA A 470 -14.21 -24.49 0.81
N TYR A 471 -15.33 -24.06 0.23
CA TYR A 471 -16.46 -23.53 0.99
C TYR A 471 -17.78 -23.68 0.24
N GLU A 472 -18.86 -23.92 0.98
CA GLU A 472 -20.22 -23.82 0.50
C GLU A 472 -21.12 -23.20 1.58
N THR A 473 -22.07 -22.34 1.19
CA THR A 473 -23.03 -21.80 2.15
C THR A 473 -24.05 -22.85 2.56
N GLY A 474 -24.71 -22.64 3.71
CA GLY A 474 -25.92 -23.37 4.06
C GLY A 474 -27.10 -23.14 3.08
N PRO A 475 -28.21 -23.89 3.23
CA PRO A 475 -29.44 -23.65 2.47
C PRO A 475 -29.93 -22.20 2.57
N VAL A 476 -30.19 -21.55 1.44
CA VAL A 476 -30.77 -20.19 1.40
C VAL A 476 -32.22 -20.27 0.96
N ARG A 477 -33.13 -19.92 1.86
CA ARG A 477 -34.58 -19.93 1.63
C ARG A 477 -35.01 -18.68 0.87
N ALA A 478 -35.75 -18.86 -0.22
CA ALA A 478 -36.38 -17.76 -0.95
C ALA A 478 -37.58 -17.21 -0.17
N GLU A 479 -37.81 -15.89 -0.24
CA GLU A 479 -39.00 -15.27 0.36
C GLU A 479 -40.32 -15.78 -0.23
N PRO A 480 -40.44 -16.05 -1.55
CA PRO A 480 -41.70 -16.51 -2.10
C PRO A 480 -42.09 -17.90 -1.60
N VAL A 481 -43.34 -18.03 -1.15
CA VAL A 481 -43.97 -19.29 -0.79
C VAL A 481 -44.84 -19.77 -1.95
N VAL A 482 -44.55 -20.97 -2.48
CA VAL A 482 -45.24 -21.51 -3.66
C VAL A 482 -46.12 -22.67 -3.24
N ALA A 483 -47.44 -22.55 -3.45
CA ALA A 483 -48.41 -23.58 -3.07
C ALA A 483 -48.25 -24.06 -1.61
N ARG A 484 -48.08 -23.10 -0.67
CA ARG A 484 -47.83 -23.33 0.77
C ARG A 484 -46.51 -24.06 1.09
N ARG A 485 -45.52 -23.96 0.21
CA ARG A 485 -44.21 -24.60 0.37
C ARG A 485 -43.09 -23.58 0.31
N ASN A 486 -42.10 -23.77 1.16
CA ASN A 486 -40.89 -22.97 1.17
C ASN A 486 -39.89 -23.58 0.21
N VAL A 487 -39.28 -22.75 -0.63
CA VAL A 487 -38.24 -23.17 -1.56
C VAL A 487 -36.89 -22.64 -1.09
N SER A 488 -35.87 -23.50 -1.06
CA SER A 488 -34.49 -23.10 -0.75
C SER A 488 -33.55 -23.57 -1.84
N VAL A 489 -32.53 -22.77 -2.13
CA VAL A 489 -31.38 -23.19 -2.93
C VAL A 489 -30.34 -23.75 -1.99
N VAL A 490 -29.81 -24.93 -2.31
CA VAL A 490 -28.78 -25.56 -1.49
C VAL A 490 -27.54 -25.88 -2.31
N PRO A 491 -26.40 -25.27 -1.99
CA PRO A 491 -25.12 -25.69 -2.55
C PRO A 491 -24.83 -27.16 -2.20
N THR A 492 -24.15 -27.85 -3.11
CA THR A 492 -23.61 -29.19 -2.88
C THR A 492 -22.20 -29.30 -3.45
N PRO A 493 -21.43 -30.34 -3.10
CA PRO A 493 -20.09 -30.51 -3.64
C PRO A 493 -20.04 -30.62 -5.18
N THR A 494 -21.11 -31.10 -5.81
CA THR A 494 -21.18 -31.31 -7.26
C THR A 494 -22.03 -30.28 -8.00
N GLY A 495 -22.87 -29.51 -7.32
CA GLY A 495 -23.66 -28.45 -7.95
C GLY A 495 -24.52 -27.67 -6.96
N TYR A 496 -25.79 -27.53 -7.32
CA TYR A 496 -26.83 -26.97 -6.47
C TYR A 496 -28.04 -27.86 -6.55
N ASP A 497 -28.76 -27.95 -5.45
CA ASP A 497 -30.07 -28.55 -5.37
C ASP A 497 -31.13 -27.50 -5.07
N VAL A 498 -32.37 -27.81 -5.44
CA VAL A 498 -33.55 -27.12 -4.94
C VAL A 498 -34.19 -27.99 -3.86
N GLN A 499 -34.53 -27.36 -2.74
CA GLN A 499 -35.18 -27.99 -1.60
C GLN A 499 -36.57 -27.39 -1.41
N VAL A 500 -37.57 -28.25 -1.29
CA VAL A 500 -38.95 -27.88 -1.00
C VAL A 500 -39.32 -28.41 0.38
N SER A 501 -39.70 -27.51 1.28
CA SER A 501 -40.15 -27.84 2.63
C SER A 501 -41.63 -27.52 2.79
N SER A 502 -42.39 -28.48 3.31
CA SER A 502 -43.82 -28.43 3.56
C SER A 502 -44.15 -29.08 4.92
N ASP A 503 -45.43 -29.05 5.32
CA ASP A 503 -45.87 -29.67 6.58
C ASP A 503 -45.65 -31.20 6.60
N SER A 504 -45.56 -31.83 5.43
CA SER A 504 -45.34 -33.27 5.27
C SER A 504 -43.85 -33.67 5.21
N GLY A 505 -42.93 -32.70 5.22
CA GLY A 505 -41.49 -32.96 5.25
C GLY A 505 -40.70 -32.10 4.28
N THR A 506 -39.47 -32.51 4.01
CA THR A 506 -38.56 -31.83 3.09
C THR A 506 -38.12 -32.78 1.99
N VAL A 507 -38.24 -32.35 0.74
CA VAL A 507 -37.73 -33.06 -0.44
C VAL A 507 -36.70 -32.21 -1.15
N ARG A 508 -35.72 -32.86 -1.76
CA ARG A 508 -34.61 -32.20 -2.46
C ARG A 508 -34.38 -32.88 -3.80
N GLY A 509 -33.94 -32.10 -4.79
CA GLY A 509 -33.52 -32.59 -6.09
C GLY A 509 -32.60 -31.59 -6.79
N PRO A 510 -31.99 -31.97 -7.93
CA PRO A 510 -31.00 -31.16 -8.61
C PRO A 510 -31.58 -29.82 -9.08
N MET A 511 -30.77 -28.76 -9.06
CA MET A 511 -31.10 -27.48 -9.67
C MET A 511 -31.38 -27.68 -11.17
N PRO A 512 -32.50 -27.14 -11.72
CA PRO A 512 -32.80 -27.29 -13.13
C PRO A 512 -31.71 -26.68 -14.01
N THR A 513 -31.33 -27.40 -15.06
CA THR A 513 -30.46 -26.92 -16.13
C THR A 513 -31.31 -26.42 -17.31
N GLU A 514 -30.71 -25.78 -18.32
CA GLU A 514 -31.44 -25.26 -19.49
C GLU A 514 -32.36 -26.29 -20.17
N ASN A 515 -31.95 -27.56 -20.23
CA ASN A 515 -32.70 -28.63 -20.90
C ASN A 515 -33.43 -29.58 -19.94
N THR A 516 -33.42 -29.30 -18.63
CA THR A 516 -33.92 -30.24 -17.61
C THR A 516 -34.74 -29.52 -16.55
N THR A 517 -35.98 -29.95 -16.36
CA THR A 517 -36.85 -29.46 -15.30
C THR A 517 -36.84 -30.39 -14.11
N THR A 518 -36.91 -29.84 -12.91
CA THR A 518 -36.97 -30.61 -11.65
C THR A 518 -38.35 -30.45 -11.03
N THR A 519 -39.04 -31.54 -10.68
CA THR A 519 -40.37 -31.46 -10.03
C THR A 519 -40.29 -32.08 -8.63
N LEU A 520 -40.63 -31.30 -7.61
CA LEU A 520 -40.55 -31.70 -6.20
C LEU A 520 -41.83 -31.29 -5.48
N ASP A 521 -42.47 -32.23 -4.79
CA ASP A 521 -43.70 -32.01 -3.99
C ASP A 521 -44.76 -31.16 -4.73
N GLY A 522 -45.00 -31.47 -6.02
CA GLY A 522 -46.00 -30.77 -6.85
C GLY A 522 -45.62 -29.36 -7.29
N VAL A 523 -44.36 -28.94 -7.12
CA VAL A 523 -43.79 -27.70 -7.65
C VAL A 523 -42.79 -28.04 -8.75
N ARG A 524 -42.95 -27.44 -9.92
CA ARG A 524 -42.07 -27.63 -11.09
C ARG A 524 -41.06 -26.49 -11.16
N PHE A 525 -39.77 -26.81 -11.18
CA PHE A 525 -38.68 -25.86 -11.30
C PHE A 525 -38.11 -25.88 -12.72
N VAL A 526 -37.97 -24.69 -13.29
CA VAL A 526 -37.50 -24.46 -14.66
C VAL A 526 -36.43 -23.38 -14.65
N ARG A 527 -35.36 -23.58 -15.43
CA ARG A 527 -34.34 -22.55 -15.65
C ARG A 527 -34.53 -21.94 -17.04
N GLU A 528 -34.67 -20.62 -17.08
CA GLU A 528 -34.73 -19.81 -18.30
C GLU A 528 -33.53 -18.86 -18.30
N ASN A 529 -32.52 -19.16 -19.12
CA ASN A 529 -31.21 -18.50 -19.07
C ASN A 529 -30.63 -18.56 -17.64
N SER A 530 -30.31 -17.41 -17.03
CA SER A 530 -29.81 -17.35 -15.65
C SER A 530 -30.92 -17.36 -14.58
N LEU A 531 -32.19 -17.35 -14.95
CA LEU A 531 -33.32 -17.25 -14.01
C LEU A 531 -33.92 -18.61 -13.69
N VAL A 532 -34.19 -18.87 -12.42
CA VAL A 532 -34.88 -20.08 -11.96
C VAL A 532 -36.27 -19.73 -11.49
N PHE A 533 -37.26 -20.41 -12.04
CA PHE A 533 -38.68 -20.22 -11.73
C PHE A 533 -39.28 -21.48 -11.08
N ALA A 534 -40.18 -21.26 -10.13
CA ALA A 534 -41.06 -22.27 -9.56
C ALA A 534 -42.46 -22.10 -10.14
N GLU A 535 -43.05 -23.21 -10.55
CA GLU A 535 -44.36 -23.24 -11.18
C GLU A 535 -45.29 -24.22 -10.48
N SER A 536 -46.50 -23.76 -10.17
CA SER A 536 -47.55 -24.60 -9.61
C SER A 536 -48.93 -24.00 -9.92
N ARG A 537 -49.83 -24.81 -10.48
CA ARG A 537 -51.24 -24.46 -10.74
C ARG A 537 -51.44 -23.10 -11.45
N GLY A 538 -50.62 -22.82 -12.47
CA GLY A 538 -50.68 -21.58 -13.26
C GLY A 538 -49.92 -20.39 -12.65
N THR A 539 -49.39 -20.52 -11.44
CA THR A 539 -48.49 -19.53 -10.83
C THR A 539 -47.06 -19.80 -11.27
N LYS A 540 -46.34 -18.76 -11.71
CA LYS A 540 -44.90 -18.79 -12.03
C LYS A 540 -44.20 -17.68 -11.24
N VAL A 541 -43.25 -18.07 -10.39
CA VAL A 541 -42.53 -17.13 -9.50
C VAL A 541 -41.04 -17.36 -9.61
N ARG A 542 -40.26 -16.28 -9.68
CA ARG A 542 -38.80 -16.35 -9.69
C ARG A 542 -38.28 -16.71 -8.31
N ILE A 543 -37.50 -17.77 -8.20
CA ILE A 543 -36.90 -18.23 -6.94
C ILE A 543 -35.43 -17.82 -6.84
N ALA A 544 -34.70 -17.84 -7.94
CA ALA A 544 -33.29 -17.48 -7.93
C ALA A 544 -32.82 -16.95 -9.29
N ARG A 545 -31.63 -16.35 -9.29
CA ARG A 545 -30.87 -15.98 -10.47
C ARG A 545 -29.41 -16.40 -10.29
N GLN A 546 -28.84 -17.12 -11.24
CA GLN A 546 -27.41 -17.45 -11.24
C GLN A 546 -26.57 -16.16 -11.20
N GLU A 547 -25.54 -16.14 -10.35
CA GLU A 547 -24.58 -15.04 -10.30
C GLU A 547 -23.89 -14.87 -11.66
N THR A 548 -23.56 -13.61 -11.97
CA THR A 548 -22.78 -13.22 -13.14
C THR A 548 -21.69 -12.28 -12.65
N TYR A 549 -20.48 -12.46 -13.17
CA TYR A 549 -19.29 -11.74 -12.71
C TYR A 549 -18.72 -10.85 -13.81
N ASN A 550 -17.82 -9.92 -13.45
CA ASN A 550 -17.23 -8.94 -14.37
C ASN A 550 -15.94 -9.39 -15.05
#